data_AF-A0A183DDM7-F1
#
_entry.id   AF-A0A183DDM7-F1
#
_cell.length_a   1.000
_cell.length_b   1.000
_cell.length_c   1.000
_cell.angle_alpha   90.00
_cell.angle_beta   90.00
_cell.angle_gamma   90.00
#
_symmetry.space_group_name_H-M   'P 1'
#
loop_
_entity.id
_entity.type
_entity.pdbx_description
1 polymer ?
#
loop_
_entity_poly.entity_id
_entity_poly.type
_entity_poly.pdbx_seq_one_letter_code
_entity_poly.pdbx_strand_id
1 'polypeptide(L)' 'MEFSGRLKDGTRLMGILPAQALATSVVVNREYAWGVPDNWSLADAATVPIVYSTAYYALVMRGRIRRGDKVAIL' A
#
# COMPACT_ATOMS: atom_id res chain seq x y z
N MET A 1 1.62 4.80 -8.40
CA MET A 1 0.20 4.40 -8.46
C MET A 1 0.03 3.03 -7.80
N GLU A 2 -1.13 2.73 -7.21
CA GLU A 2 -1.36 1.50 -6.42
C GLU A 2 -2.27 0.51 -7.13
N PHE A 3 -2.25 -0.75 -6.68
CA PHE A 3 -3.11 -1.81 -7.19
C PHE A 3 -3.44 -2.84 -6.10
N SER A 4 -4.48 -3.63 -6.34
CA SER A 4 -4.73 -4.90 -5.67
C SER A 4 -5.13 -5.96 -6.72
N GLY A 5 -4.78 -7.22 -6.47
CA GLY A 5 -5.01 -8.28 -7.44
C GLY A 5 -4.62 -9.66 -6.93
N ARG A 6 -4.49 -10.60 -7.87
CA ARG A 6 -4.16 -11.99 -7.59
C ARG A 6 -3.01 -12.47 -8.46
N LEU A 7 -2.13 -13.28 -7.87
CA LEU A 7 -1.15 -14.07 -8.63
C LEU A 7 -1.82 -15.27 -9.31
N LYS A 8 -1.09 -15.93 -10.21
CA LYS A 8 -1.55 -17.13 -10.92
C LYS A 8 -1.92 -18.29 -9.98
N ASP A 9 -1.30 -18.34 -8.81
CA ASP A 9 -1.59 -19.33 -7.76
C ASP A 9 -2.78 -18.94 -6.86
N GLY A 10 -3.45 -17.82 -7.15
CA GLY A 10 -4.60 -17.32 -6.39
C GLY A 10 -4.25 -16.41 -5.21
N THR A 11 -2.96 -16.27 -4.87
CA THR A 11 -2.50 -15.41 -3.77
C THR A 11 -2.92 -13.97 -4.00
N ARG A 12 -3.57 -13.36 -3.00
CA ARG A 12 -4.04 -11.96 -3.07
C ARG A 12 -2.93 -11.01 -2.61
N LEU A 13 -2.64 -10.01 -3.43
CA LEU A 13 -1.61 -9.01 -3.18
C LEU A 13 -2.15 -7.60 -3.42
N MET A 14 -1.59 -6.64 -2.69
CA MET A 14 -1.72 -5.21 -2.94
C MET A 14 -0.33 -4.59 -2.99
N GLY A 15 -0.15 -3.49 -3.71
CA GLY A 15 1.19 -2.92 -3.86
C GLY A 15 1.25 -1.56 -4.53
N ILE A 16 2.46 -1.03 -4.62
CA ILE A 16 2.78 0.24 -5.25
C ILE A 16 3.63 -0.02 -6.49
N LEU A 17 3.33 0.69 -7.57
CA LEU A 17 4.11 0.72 -8.79
C LEU A 17 4.51 2.16 -9.12
N PRO A 18 5.73 2.39 -9.63
CA PRO A 18 6.14 3.73 -10.05
C PRO A 18 5.26 4.27 -11.18
N ALA A 19 4.77 3.41 -12.07
CA ALA A 19 3.85 3.73 -13.15
C ALA A 19 2.97 2.51 -13.52
N GLN A 20 2.06 2.68 -14.49
CA GLN A 20 1.34 1.59 -15.16
C GLN A 20 0.45 0.71 -14.26
N ALA A 21 0.01 1.20 -13.09
CA ALA A 21 -0.90 0.45 -12.24
C ALA A 21 -2.33 0.34 -12.83
N LEU A 22 -2.72 1.27 -13.70
CA LEU A 22 -3.97 1.21 -14.47
C LEU A 22 -3.81 0.25 -15.66
N ALA A 23 -3.79 -1.05 -15.37
CA ALA A 23 -3.65 -2.12 -16.34
C ALA A 23 -4.42 -3.36 -15.88
N THR A 24 -4.73 -4.26 -16.81
CA THR A 24 -5.34 -5.57 -16.50
C THR A 24 -4.36 -6.56 -15.88
N SER A 25 -3.05 -6.33 -16.05
CA SER A 25 -1.98 -7.13 -15.48
C SER A 25 -0.75 -6.25 -15.29
N VAL A 26 -0.05 -6.45 -14.18
CA VAL A 26 1.11 -5.66 -13.78
C VAL A 26 2.24 -6.57 -13.31
N VAL A 27 3.48 -6.14 -13.54
CA VAL A 27 4.66 -6.78 -12.95
C VAL A 27 5.02 -5.98 -11.71
N VAL A 28 5.06 -6.65 -10.56
CA VAL A 28 5.37 -6.04 -9.27
C VAL A 28 6.61 -6.68 -8.65
N ASN A 29 7.51 -5.85 -8.10
CA ASN A 29 8.58 -6.34 -7.23
C ASN A 29 7.98 -6.64 -5.85
N ARG A 30 8.30 -7.81 -5.30
CA ARG A 30 7.80 -8.28 -3.99
C ARG A 30 8.12 -7.31 -2.84
N GLU A 31 9.15 -6.49 -2.95
CA GLU A 31 9.49 -5.46 -1.95
C GLU A 31 8.46 -4.33 -1.86
N TYR A 32 7.68 -4.09 -2.92
CA TYR A 32 6.62 -3.09 -2.98
C TYR A 32 5.22 -3.72 -2.98
N ALA A 33 5.11 -4.96 -2.51
CA ALA A 33 3.88 -5.71 -2.44
C ALA A 33 3.66 -6.31 -1.04
N TRP A 34 2.40 -6.36 -0.63
CA TRP A 34 1.95 -6.92 0.63
C TRP A 34 0.81 -7.92 0.38
N GLY A 35 0.71 -8.92 1.24
CA GLY A 35 -0.43 -9.84 1.25
C GLY A 35 -1.71 -9.10 1.64
N VAL A 36 -2.79 -9.36 0.92
CA VAL A 36 -4.12 -8.84 1.30
C VAL A 36 -4.68 -9.70 2.43
N PRO A 37 -5.09 -9.12 3.57
CA PRO A 37 -5.75 -9.87 4.64
C PRO A 37 -7.02 -10.62 4.20
N ASP A 38 -7.33 -11.76 4.81
CA ASP A 38 -8.50 -12.60 4.46
C ASP A 38 -9.84 -11.90 4.61
N ASN A 39 -9.94 -10.99 5.56
CA ASN A 39 -11.14 -10.19 5.81
C ASN A 39 -11.28 -8.97 4.90
N TRP A 40 -10.35 -8.70 3.98
CA TRP A 40 -10.42 -7.52 3.10
C TRP A 40 -10.88 -7.89 1.69
N SER A 41 -11.75 -7.05 1.13
CA SER A 41 -12.01 -7.07 -0.31
C SER A 41 -10.79 -6.51 -1.06
N LEU A 42 -10.66 -6.84 -2.35
CA LEU A 42 -9.61 -6.25 -3.18
C LEU A 42 -9.83 -4.74 -3.36
N ALA A 43 -11.07 -4.27 -3.36
CA ALA A 43 -11.38 -2.85 -3.43
C ALA A 43 -10.83 -2.10 -2.19
N ASP A 44 -11.08 -2.63 -0.99
CA ASP A 44 -10.55 -2.04 0.24
C ASP A 44 -9.02 -2.07 0.25
N ALA A 45 -8.43 -3.20 -0.14
CA ALA A 45 -6.99 -3.37 -0.21
C ALA A 45 -6.31 -2.41 -1.20
N ALA A 46 -7.01 -1.98 -2.27
CA ALA A 46 -6.46 -1.04 -3.23
C ALA A 46 -6.28 0.37 -2.67
N THR A 47 -6.92 0.72 -1.55
CA THR A 47 -6.90 2.09 -0.97
C THR A 47 -5.75 2.33 0.01
N VAL A 48 -5.03 1.28 0.39
CA VAL A 48 -4.08 1.28 1.51
C VAL A 48 -2.64 1.60 1.09
N PRO A 49 -2.07 0.98 0.03
CA PRO A 49 -0.63 1.00 -0.23
C PRO A 49 -0.01 2.40 -0.28
N ILE A 50 -0.50 3.31 -1.12
CA ILE A 50 0.11 4.65 -1.27
C ILE A 50 -0.11 5.50 -0.04
N VAL A 51 -1.35 5.57 0.46
CA VAL A 51 -1.73 6.49 1.53
C VAL A 51 -0.96 6.16 2.80
N TYR A 52 -0.96 4.89 3.21
CA TYR A 52 -0.29 4.48 4.44
C TYR A 52 1.23 4.48 4.32
N SER A 53 1.79 4.09 3.17
CA SER A 53 3.24 4.16 2.97
C SER A 53 3.74 5.61 3.04
N THR A 54 2.99 6.54 2.45
CA THR A 54 3.32 7.97 2.48
C THR A 54 3.19 8.53 3.89
N ALA A 55 2.09 8.23 4.58
CA ALA A 55 1.87 8.68 5.96
C ALA A 55 2.94 8.14 6.91
N TYR A 56 3.28 6.85 6.80
CA TYR A 56 4.33 6.22 7.61
C TYR A 56 5.70 6.84 7.32
N TYR A 57 6.05 7.02 6.05
CA TYR A 57 7.29 7.66 5.66
C TYR A 57 7.38 9.10 6.20
N ALA A 58 6.32 9.89 6.04
CA ALA A 58 6.29 11.30 6.45
C ALA A 58 6.34 11.44 7.98
N LEU A 59 5.52 10.69 8.72
CA LEU A 59 5.37 10.86 10.16
C LEU A 59 6.43 10.09 10.94
N VAL A 60 6.70 8.83 10.59
CA VAL A 60 7.57 7.95 11.39
C VAL A 60 9.02 8.06 10.93
N MET A 61 9.30 7.87 9.63
CA MET A 61 10.68 7.87 9.15
C MET A 61 11.28 9.27 9.11
N ARG A 62 10.52 10.25 8.59
CA ARG A 62 10.96 11.64 8.46
C ARG A 62 10.62 12.48 9.68
N GLY A 63 9.37 12.42 10.15
CA GLY A 63 8.87 13.19 11.29
C GLY A 63 9.32 12.66 12.65
N ARG A 64 9.70 11.38 12.74
CA ARG A 64 10.16 10.71 13.97
C ARG A 64 9.22 10.93 15.16
N ILE A 65 7.91 10.94 14.89
CA ILE A 65 6.89 11.18 15.91
C ILE A 65 6.99 10.17 17.05
N ARG A 66 6.68 10.62 18.25
CA ARG A 66 6.65 9.82 19.48
C ARG A 66 5.28 9.87 20.13
N ARG A 67 5.03 8.89 20.99
CA ARG A 67 3.81 8.85 21.78
C ARG A 67 3.73 10.11 22.66
N GLY A 68 2.66 10.89 22.51
CA GLY A 68 2.45 12.15 23.23
C GLY A 68 2.68 13.41 22.37
N ASP A 69 3.27 13.28 21.19
CA ASP A 69 3.42 14.39 20.26
C ASP A 69 2.05 14.81 19.68
N LYS A 70 1.89 16.11 19.42
CA LYS A 70 0.71 16.67 18.76
C LYS A 70 1.02 16.86 17.28
N VAL A 71 0.19 16.27 16.41
CA VAL A 71 0.32 16.35 14.95
C VAL A 71 -0.91 17.06 14.40
N ALA A 72 -0.71 18.06 13.56
CA ALA A 72 -1.77 18.67 12.77
C ALA A 72 -1.82 18.00 11.39
N ILE A 73 -2.98 17.49 11.01
CA ILE A 73 -3.25 16.89 9.69
C ILE A 73 -4.13 17.89 8.94
N LEU A 74 -3.73 18.22 7.71
CA LEU A 74 -4.43 19.19 6.84
C LEU A 74 -5.49 18.51 5.98
#